data_AF-A0A101RKP1-F1
#
_entry.id   AF-A0A101RKP1-F1
#
_cell.length_a   1.000
_cell.length_b   1.000
_cell.length_c   1.000
_cell.angle_alpha   90.00
_cell.angle_beta   90.00
_cell.angle_gamma   90.00
#
_symmetry.space_group_name_H-M   'P 1'
#
loop_
_entity.id
_entity.type
_entity.pdbx_description
1 polymer ?
#
loop_
_entity_poly.entity_id
_entity_poly.type
_entity_poly.pdbx_seq_one_letter_code
_entity_poly.pdbx_strand_id
1 'polypeptide(L)'
;MAIDWDRIGQPAFDRHVEALLFRMFDGQAIAVNGRGGDSGIDVMVCTDAGLHIFQLKYHPDGFPSSHRGRRPAIQQSFHRAMQHDPVEWTLVVPCVLTSSERSFVDKLSDGRAVKVSVMDRAALDNGFAVHADLEATFTRDQAREAARDYGREKALLAERSDLTERVRALGRRADGIDPDWTWDFTRQGDTVIQTLRGQHALAHEVSPVRLLLTSRAQAISSDVRAALERALGYGIAEEVRLDPEAVESLSIEGPEWLTETVTDVGVIWKPVPLATEAGTAAEIQFSDTDGTRAGRYAGRLIAVGSGGVGRSVEADVHGARLQMLVPFDHQAAGNLRYSFDLEGRTPAEAMHVLRLYRRLLRGGSFQVNINGQAAGSGTMAGTGSVSDVAEVDSLLLYLSDLDVVQRHCETFFPAAGVHRPRAHRPADRPPPRRRPLRCLSPCPHDHHYPQRPRRSRPASGTGPTATVPAHQSPGIRNHTQRPQHGHRPRPPLPRARRRR
;
A
#
# COMPACT_ATOMS: atom_id res chain seq x y z
N MET A 1 -28.12 24.26 6.11
CA MET A 1 -28.85 24.74 4.91
C MET A 1 -29.70 23.55 4.45
N ALA A 2 -30.94 23.71 3.98
CA ALA A 2 -31.72 22.53 3.58
C ALA A 2 -31.26 22.03 2.20
N ILE A 3 -31.04 20.72 2.04
CA ILE A 3 -30.72 20.11 0.74
C ILE A 3 -31.93 20.26 -0.18
N ASP A 4 -31.71 20.73 -1.42
CA ASP A 4 -32.76 20.84 -2.44
C ASP A 4 -32.99 19.50 -3.13
N TRP A 5 -33.60 18.57 -2.39
CA TRP A 5 -33.90 17.20 -2.79
C TRP A 5 -34.64 17.07 -4.13
N ASP A 6 -35.36 18.10 -4.55
CA ASP A 6 -36.13 18.12 -5.78
C ASP A 6 -35.23 18.30 -7.02
N ARG A 7 -34.02 18.84 -6.84
CA ARG A 7 -33.10 19.21 -7.93
C ARG A 7 -31.77 18.45 -7.97
N ILE A 8 -31.42 17.71 -6.92
CA ILE A 8 -30.11 17.04 -6.84
C ILE A 8 -29.92 15.95 -7.91
N GLY A 9 -31.00 15.31 -8.36
CA GLY A 9 -30.96 14.18 -9.29
C GLY A 9 -30.60 12.84 -8.63
N GLN A 10 -30.94 11.75 -9.30
CA GLN A 10 -30.79 10.39 -8.74
C GLN A 10 -29.34 10.02 -8.38
N PRO A 11 -28.33 10.22 -9.24
CA PRO A 11 -26.95 9.81 -8.89
C PRO A 11 -26.39 10.55 -7.68
N ALA A 12 -26.77 11.83 -7.50
CA ALA A 12 -26.38 12.60 -6.33
C ALA A 12 -27.12 12.08 -5.10
N PHE A 13 -28.46 11.93 -5.18
CA PHE A 13 -29.27 11.36 -4.11
C PHE A 13 -28.71 10.04 -3.58
N ASP A 14 -28.41 9.10 -4.48
CA ASP A 14 -27.89 7.78 -4.12
C ASP A 14 -26.58 7.91 -3.33
N ARG A 15 -25.61 8.67 -3.87
CA ARG A 15 -24.31 8.93 -3.22
C ARG A 15 -24.44 9.62 -1.85
N HIS A 16 -25.37 10.56 -1.71
CA HIS A 16 -25.56 11.31 -0.46
C HIS A 16 -26.11 10.39 0.62
N VAL A 17 -27.14 9.61 0.28
CA VAL A 17 -27.78 8.69 1.21
C VAL A 17 -26.82 7.56 1.60
N GLU A 18 -26.04 7.03 0.67
CA GLU A 18 -24.99 6.03 0.96
C GLU A 18 -23.97 6.56 1.99
N ALA A 19 -23.45 7.78 1.79
CA ALA A 19 -22.52 8.40 2.72
C ALA A 19 -23.15 8.65 4.10
N LEU A 20 -24.42 9.09 4.13
CA LEU A 20 -25.17 9.28 5.37
C LEU A 20 -25.33 7.94 6.12
N LEU A 21 -25.79 6.89 5.45
CA LEU A 21 -25.99 5.57 6.05
C LEU A 21 -24.67 4.98 6.55
N PHE A 22 -23.57 5.17 5.81
CA PHE A 22 -22.24 4.76 6.26
C PHE A 22 -21.86 5.41 7.60
N ARG A 23 -22.16 6.69 7.78
CA ARG A 23 -21.91 7.40 9.05
C ARG A 23 -22.88 7.01 10.16
N MET A 24 -24.17 6.84 9.86
CA MET A 24 -25.18 6.48 10.86
C MET A 24 -24.96 5.08 11.47
N PHE A 25 -24.30 4.19 10.73
CA PHE A 25 -24.02 2.82 11.16
C PHE A 25 -22.52 2.56 11.38
N ASP A 26 -21.75 3.59 11.77
CA ASP A 26 -20.34 3.47 12.16
C ASP A 26 -19.48 2.67 11.16
N GLY A 27 -19.72 2.87 9.86
CA GLY A 27 -19.02 2.22 8.76
C GLY A 27 -19.45 0.80 8.43
N GLN A 28 -20.53 0.29 9.04
CA GLN A 28 -21.06 -1.06 8.77
C GLN A 28 -21.98 -1.12 7.54
N ALA A 29 -22.34 0.02 6.96
CA ALA A 29 -23.17 0.06 5.76
C ALA A 29 -22.35 -0.27 4.51
N ILE A 30 -22.88 -1.16 3.67
CA ILE A 30 -22.25 -1.60 2.42
C ILE A 30 -23.20 -1.27 1.27
N ALA A 31 -22.77 -0.35 0.39
CA ALA A 31 -23.47 -0.09 -0.87
C ALA A 31 -23.27 -1.27 -1.83
N VAL A 32 -24.37 -1.78 -2.37
CA VAL A 32 -24.36 -2.96 -3.26
C VAL A 32 -24.37 -2.47 -4.70
N ASN A 33 -23.26 -2.72 -5.41
CA ASN A 33 -23.16 -2.32 -6.81
C ASN A 33 -24.09 -3.19 -7.69
N GLY A 34 -25.16 -2.58 -8.23
CA GLY A 34 -26.19 -3.23 -9.03
C GLY A 34 -25.76 -3.81 -10.39
N ARG A 35 -24.46 -3.87 -10.70
CA ARG A 35 -23.91 -4.37 -11.99
C ARG A 35 -24.17 -5.86 -12.29
N GLY A 36 -24.89 -6.60 -11.45
CA GLY A 36 -25.22 -8.02 -11.64
C GLY A 36 -26.72 -8.34 -11.75
N GLY A 37 -27.58 -7.31 -11.80
CA GLY A 37 -29.03 -7.47 -11.69
C GLY A 37 -29.51 -7.08 -10.30
N ASP A 38 -30.50 -6.18 -10.28
CA ASP A 38 -31.09 -5.61 -9.07
C ASP A 38 -31.60 -6.73 -8.14
N SER A 39 -30.81 -7.08 -7.13
CA SER A 39 -31.27 -7.93 -6.02
C SER A 39 -32.26 -7.20 -5.10
N GLY A 40 -32.67 -5.97 -5.46
CA GLY A 40 -33.55 -5.12 -4.66
C GLY A 40 -32.86 -4.61 -3.39
N ILE A 41 -31.53 -4.49 -3.41
CA ILE A 41 -30.71 -4.00 -2.33
C ILE A 41 -29.81 -2.91 -2.90
N ASP A 42 -29.93 -1.70 -2.36
CA ASP A 42 -29.02 -0.61 -2.70
C ASP A 42 -27.95 -0.47 -1.60
N VAL A 43 -28.36 -0.55 -0.33
CA VAL A 43 -27.45 -0.58 0.83
C VAL A 43 -27.88 -1.66 1.81
N MET A 44 -26.93 -2.41 2.36
CA MET A 44 -27.18 -3.36 3.44
C MET A 44 -26.33 -3.04 4.68
N VAL A 45 -26.88 -3.31 5.85
CA VAL A 45 -26.20 -3.20 7.15
C VAL A 45 -26.39 -4.51 7.93
N CYS A 46 -25.29 -5.13 8.33
CA CYS A 46 -25.32 -6.30 9.19
C CYS A 46 -25.22 -5.86 10.65
N THR A 47 -26.33 -5.97 11.39
CA THR A 47 -26.39 -5.64 12.82
C THR A 47 -26.43 -6.92 13.66
N ASP A 48 -26.25 -6.81 14.98
CA ASP A 48 -26.45 -7.93 15.91
C ASP A 48 -27.89 -8.50 15.87
N ALA A 49 -28.86 -7.66 15.50
CA ALA A 49 -30.25 -8.06 15.36
C ALA A 49 -30.53 -8.79 14.04
N GLY A 50 -29.64 -8.68 13.05
CA GLY A 50 -29.79 -9.27 11.72
C GLY A 50 -29.54 -8.28 10.58
N LEU A 51 -29.93 -8.68 9.38
CA LEU A 51 -29.74 -7.92 8.15
C LEU A 51 -30.78 -6.79 8.02
N HIS A 52 -30.31 -5.55 7.90
CA HIS A 52 -31.13 -4.37 7.59
C HIS A 52 -30.85 -3.93 6.16
N ILE A 53 -31.89 -3.91 5.31
CA ILE A 53 -31.79 -3.48 3.92
C ILE A 53 -32.39 -2.09 3.75
N PHE A 54 -31.66 -1.22 3.05
CA PHE A 54 -32.15 0.08 2.58
C PHE A 54 -32.32 0.03 1.06
N GLN A 55 -33.52 0.41 0.60
CA GLN A 55 -33.81 0.60 -0.82
C GLN A 55 -34.04 2.09 -1.07
N LEU A 56 -33.19 2.67 -1.89
CA LEU A 56 -33.21 4.05 -2.34
C LEU A 56 -34.10 4.17 -3.59
N LYS A 57 -35.07 5.09 -3.55
CA LYS A 57 -35.91 5.40 -4.72
C LYS A 57 -36.00 6.91 -4.88
N TYR A 58 -35.35 7.44 -5.92
CA TYR A 58 -35.41 8.87 -6.23
C TYR A 58 -36.77 9.26 -6.84
N HIS A 59 -37.70 9.64 -5.96
CA HIS A 59 -39.05 10.08 -6.30
C HIS A 59 -39.37 11.41 -5.59
N PRO A 60 -38.83 12.55 -6.06
CA PRO A 60 -39.01 13.85 -5.41
C PRO A 60 -40.50 14.26 -5.32
N ASP A 61 -41.32 13.89 -6.30
CA ASP A 61 -42.76 14.16 -6.30
C ASP A 61 -43.63 13.07 -5.62
N GLY A 62 -43.02 12.15 -4.86
CA GLY A 62 -43.74 11.02 -4.25
C GLY A 62 -44.11 9.90 -5.22
N PHE A 63 -45.12 9.11 -4.90
CA PHE A 63 -45.60 7.98 -5.71
C PHE A 63 -47.12 7.76 -5.54
N PRO A 64 -47.93 8.77 -5.88
CA PRO A 64 -49.38 8.65 -5.78
C PRO A 64 -49.88 7.66 -6.84
N SER A 65 -51.10 7.17 -6.67
CA SER A 65 -51.69 6.16 -7.56
C SER A 65 -51.79 6.59 -9.03
N SER A 66 -51.73 7.89 -9.32
CA SER A 66 -51.71 8.45 -10.68
C SER A 66 -50.38 8.21 -11.42
N HIS A 67 -49.26 8.06 -10.72
CA HIS A 67 -47.96 7.76 -11.33
C HIS A 67 -47.80 6.27 -11.58
N ARG A 68 -48.15 5.84 -12.80
CA ARG A 68 -48.02 4.44 -13.23
C ARG A 68 -46.56 3.98 -13.11
N GLY A 69 -46.34 2.88 -12.38
CA GLY A 69 -45.05 2.18 -12.32
C GLY A 69 -44.24 2.34 -11.02
N ARG A 70 -44.38 3.44 -10.27
CA ARG A 70 -43.60 3.66 -9.04
C ARG A 70 -43.94 2.65 -7.94
N ARG A 71 -45.23 2.50 -7.59
CA ARG A 71 -45.68 1.50 -6.59
C ARG A 71 -45.35 0.05 -6.98
N PRO A 72 -45.60 -0.41 -8.23
CA PRO A 72 -45.12 -1.72 -8.69
C PRO A 72 -43.61 -1.91 -8.56
N ALA A 73 -42.80 -0.90 -8.88
CA ALA A 73 -41.35 -0.98 -8.76
C ALA A 73 -40.90 -1.11 -7.29
N ILE A 74 -41.51 -0.34 -6.37
CA ILE A 74 -41.25 -0.46 -4.93
C ILE A 74 -41.64 -1.85 -4.43
N GLN A 75 -42.83 -2.35 -4.80
CA GLN A 75 -43.29 -3.68 -4.44
C GLN A 75 -42.37 -4.77 -4.98
N GLN A 76 -41.87 -4.63 -6.21
CA GLN A 76 -40.94 -5.58 -6.81
C GLN A 76 -39.58 -5.57 -6.09
N SER A 77 -39.05 -4.39 -5.78
CA SER A 77 -37.84 -4.23 -4.95
C SER A 77 -37.99 -4.91 -3.59
N PHE A 78 -39.12 -4.69 -2.90
CA PHE A 78 -39.41 -5.35 -1.63
C PHE A 78 -39.43 -6.89 -1.76
N HIS A 79 -40.12 -7.43 -2.77
CA HIS A 79 -40.16 -8.89 -2.98
C HIS A 79 -38.78 -9.50 -3.24
N ARG A 80 -37.89 -8.78 -3.93
CA ARG A 80 -36.50 -9.23 -4.15
C ARG A 80 -35.68 -9.16 -2.86
N ALA A 81 -35.78 -8.06 -2.10
CA ALA A 81 -35.11 -7.92 -0.82
C ALA A 81 -35.49 -9.03 0.18
N MET A 82 -36.74 -9.50 0.16
CA MET A 82 -37.20 -10.60 1.03
C MET A 82 -36.50 -11.94 0.76
N GLN A 83 -35.83 -12.12 -0.38
CA GLN A 83 -35.04 -13.33 -0.66
C GLN A 83 -33.78 -13.43 0.21
N HIS A 84 -33.45 -12.37 0.95
CA HIS A 84 -32.29 -12.28 1.83
C HIS A 84 -32.66 -12.35 3.32
N ASP A 85 -33.92 -12.67 3.64
CA ASP A 85 -34.45 -12.79 5.01
C ASP A 85 -34.07 -11.62 5.94
N PRO A 86 -34.31 -10.34 5.54
CA PRO A 86 -33.98 -9.21 6.38
C PRO A 86 -34.88 -9.11 7.61
N VAL A 87 -34.32 -8.59 8.70
CA VAL A 87 -35.09 -8.26 9.91
C VAL A 87 -35.76 -6.88 9.82
N GLU A 88 -35.15 -5.97 9.06
CA GLU A 88 -35.71 -4.65 8.75
C GLU A 88 -35.47 -4.28 7.28
N TRP A 89 -36.48 -3.68 6.67
CA TRP A 89 -36.42 -3.11 5.33
C TRP A 89 -36.89 -1.66 5.38
N THR A 90 -36.03 -0.74 4.92
CA THR A 90 -36.31 0.70 4.92
C THR A 90 -36.36 1.24 3.49
N LEU A 91 -37.47 1.88 3.13
CA LEU A 91 -37.56 2.66 1.91
C LEU A 91 -37.02 4.07 2.16
N VAL A 92 -36.02 4.49 1.37
CA VAL A 92 -35.42 5.82 1.44
C VAL A 92 -35.87 6.66 0.24
N VAL A 93 -36.49 7.81 0.50
CA VAL A 93 -37.09 8.67 -0.53
C VAL A 93 -36.86 10.17 -0.25
N PRO A 94 -36.63 11.00 -1.28
CA PRO A 94 -36.34 12.43 -1.14
C PRO A 94 -37.58 13.32 -0.92
N CYS A 95 -38.73 12.74 -0.54
CA CYS A 95 -40.00 13.45 -0.41
C CYS A 95 -40.70 13.12 0.90
N VAL A 96 -41.66 13.95 1.32
CA VAL A 96 -42.55 13.64 2.44
C VAL A 96 -43.71 12.81 1.91
N LEU A 97 -43.97 11.65 2.53
CA LEU A 97 -45.05 10.77 2.10
C LEU A 97 -46.43 11.28 2.50
N THR A 98 -47.41 11.17 1.60
CA THR A 98 -48.83 11.30 1.96
C THR A 98 -49.27 10.11 2.81
N SER A 99 -50.37 10.27 3.56
CA SER A 99 -50.94 9.18 4.37
C SER A 99 -51.25 7.92 3.54
N SER A 100 -51.65 8.10 2.27
CA SER A 100 -51.95 7.00 1.35
C SER A 100 -50.71 6.23 0.89
N GLU A 101 -49.57 6.92 0.74
CA GLU A 101 -48.28 6.35 0.36
C GLU A 101 -47.63 5.66 1.54
N ARG A 102 -47.67 6.28 2.72
CA ARG A 102 -47.24 5.66 3.98
C ARG A 102 -48.00 4.35 4.24
N SER A 103 -49.34 4.39 4.13
CA SER A 103 -50.18 3.20 4.26
C SER A 103 -49.88 2.12 3.21
N PHE A 104 -49.48 2.51 2.00
CA PHE A 104 -49.06 1.56 0.97
C PHE A 104 -47.76 0.85 1.36
N VAL A 105 -46.76 1.58 1.87
CA VAL A 105 -45.49 1.01 2.30
C VAL A 105 -45.67 0.10 3.53
N ASP A 106 -46.48 0.51 4.51
CA ASP A 106 -46.75 -0.28 5.72
C ASP A 106 -47.35 -1.66 5.38
N LYS A 107 -48.30 -1.68 4.44
CA LYS A 107 -48.94 -2.92 3.95
C LYS A 107 -48.00 -3.88 3.23
N LEU A 108 -46.78 -3.47 2.85
CA LEU A 108 -45.80 -4.40 2.28
C LEU A 108 -45.38 -5.48 3.29
N SER A 109 -45.46 -5.18 4.60
CA SER A 109 -45.13 -6.11 5.68
C SER A 109 -46.24 -7.13 6.00
N ASP A 110 -47.44 -6.99 5.44
CA ASP A 110 -48.59 -7.82 5.79
C ASP A 110 -48.27 -9.32 5.63
N GLY A 111 -48.38 -10.07 6.73
CA GLY A 111 -48.12 -11.50 6.78
C GLY A 111 -46.64 -11.91 6.81
N ARG A 112 -45.71 -10.97 7.04
CA ARG A 112 -44.26 -11.24 7.14
C ARG A 112 -43.68 -10.77 8.46
N ALA A 113 -42.67 -11.49 8.96
CA ALA A 113 -41.94 -11.13 10.18
C ALA A 113 -40.78 -10.15 9.90
N VAL A 114 -41.04 -9.11 9.11
CA VAL A 114 -40.05 -8.07 8.76
C VAL A 114 -40.57 -6.71 9.20
N LYS A 115 -39.72 -5.91 9.84
CA LYS A 115 -40.05 -4.52 10.15
C LYS A 115 -39.92 -3.69 8.88
N VAL A 116 -40.98 -2.99 8.49
CA VAL A 116 -40.96 -2.06 7.34
C VAL A 116 -40.98 -0.63 7.86
N SER A 117 -39.98 0.16 7.49
CA SER A 117 -39.84 1.56 7.87
C SER A 117 -39.59 2.45 6.65
N VAL A 118 -39.71 3.77 6.82
CA VAL A 118 -39.47 4.77 5.78
C VAL A 118 -38.50 5.81 6.34
N MET A 119 -37.50 6.16 5.54
CA MET A 119 -36.65 7.32 5.73
C MET A 119 -37.00 8.34 4.65
N ASP A 120 -37.91 9.25 5.00
CA ASP A 120 -38.41 10.29 4.12
C ASP A 120 -37.55 11.56 4.19
N ARG A 121 -37.97 12.64 3.50
CA ARG A 121 -37.25 13.92 3.51
C ARG A 121 -36.94 14.44 4.92
N ALA A 122 -37.86 14.34 5.87
CA ALA A 122 -37.63 14.84 7.22
C ALA A 122 -36.60 14.00 7.98
N ALA A 123 -36.62 12.68 7.81
CA ALA A 123 -35.61 11.80 8.38
C ALA A 123 -34.22 12.02 7.75
N LEU A 124 -34.17 12.23 6.43
CA LEU A 124 -32.94 12.58 5.71
C LEU A 124 -32.37 13.92 6.19
N ASP A 125 -33.18 14.97 6.25
CA ASP A 125 -32.76 16.30 6.70
C ASP A 125 -32.20 16.25 8.13
N ASN A 126 -32.84 15.50 9.04
CA ASN A 126 -32.34 15.30 10.39
C ASN A 126 -31.03 14.51 10.42
N GLY A 127 -30.90 13.47 9.59
CA GLY A 127 -29.66 12.71 9.46
C GLY A 127 -28.49 13.59 9.03
N PHE A 128 -28.68 14.41 8.00
CA PHE A 128 -27.65 15.37 7.55
C PHE A 128 -27.37 16.47 8.56
N ALA A 129 -28.37 16.93 9.32
CA ALA A 129 -28.15 17.91 10.37
C ALA A 129 -27.23 17.40 11.49
N VAL A 130 -27.25 16.09 11.79
CA VAL A 130 -26.31 15.44 12.73
C VAL A 130 -24.91 15.32 12.15
N HIS A 131 -24.80 15.22 10.82
CA HIS A 131 -23.54 15.05 10.07
C HIS A 131 -23.26 16.25 9.16
N ALA A 132 -23.13 17.44 9.76
CA ALA A 132 -22.97 18.70 9.03
C ALA A 132 -21.72 18.75 8.11
N ASP A 133 -20.71 17.91 8.36
CA ASP A 133 -19.54 17.72 7.49
C ASP A 133 -19.90 17.09 6.14
N LEU A 134 -20.87 16.16 6.12
CA LEU A 134 -21.40 15.61 4.88
C LEU A 134 -22.17 16.68 4.11
N GLU A 135 -23.06 17.42 4.77
CA GLU A 135 -23.82 18.51 4.14
C GLU A 135 -22.90 19.53 3.44
N ALA A 136 -21.81 19.90 4.12
CA ALA A 136 -20.82 20.86 3.62
C ALA A 136 -20.02 20.35 2.40
N THR A 137 -19.85 19.04 2.26
CA THR A 137 -19.17 18.45 1.10
C THR A 137 -20.02 18.58 -0.16
N PHE A 138 -21.34 18.50 0.00
CA PHE A 138 -22.29 18.39 -1.10
C PHE A 138 -22.96 19.69 -1.54
N THR A 139 -23.14 20.65 -0.63
CA THR A 139 -23.73 21.97 -0.96
C THR A 139 -22.76 22.90 -1.70
N ARG A 140 -21.50 22.48 -1.87
CA ARG A 140 -20.51 23.21 -2.65
C ARG A 140 -20.75 23.02 -4.14
N ASP A 141 -21.59 23.87 -4.71
CA ASP A 141 -21.52 24.27 -6.11
C ASP A 141 -20.22 25.11 -6.29
N GLN A 142 -19.09 24.39 -6.29
CA GLN A 142 -17.72 24.85 -6.02
C GLN A 142 -17.22 25.98 -6.94
N ALA A 143 -17.84 26.20 -8.11
CA ALA A 143 -17.43 27.25 -9.03
C ALA A 143 -17.90 28.66 -8.62
N ARG A 144 -19.04 28.77 -7.91
CA ARG A 144 -19.67 30.07 -7.63
C ARG A 144 -19.16 30.73 -6.35
N GLU A 145 -18.79 29.93 -5.34
CA GLU A 145 -18.12 30.42 -4.13
C GLU A 145 -16.62 30.66 -4.36
N ALA A 146 -15.93 29.79 -5.13
CA ALA A 146 -14.54 30.02 -5.51
C ALA A 146 -14.37 31.34 -6.30
N ALA A 147 -15.35 31.68 -7.16
CA ALA A 147 -15.38 32.95 -7.88
C ALA A 147 -15.68 34.17 -6.97
N ARG A 148 -16.38 33.99 -5.84
CA ARG A 148 -16.60 35.05 -4.83
C ARG A 148 -15.36 35.27 -3.96
N ASP A 149 -14.68 34.20 -3.58
CA ASP A 149 -13.46 34.26 -2.75
C ASP A 149 -12.24 34.81 -3.49
N TYR A 150 -12.11 34.54 -4.80
CA TYR A 150 -11.07 35.12 -5.64
C TYR A 150 -11.25 36.63 -5.84
N GLY A 151 -12.44 37.15 -5.53
CA GLY A 151 -12.89 38.47 -5.97
C GLY A 151 -12.38 39.63 -5.14
N ARG A 152 -12.71 39.74 -3.83
CA ARG A 152 -12.82 41.11 -3.26
C ARG A 152 -12.49 41.45 -1.81
N GLU A 153 -12.12 40.58 -0.87
CA GLU A 153 -12.03 41.05 0.55
C GLU A 153 -10.74 40.82 1.33
N LYS A 154 -9.70 40.13 0.81
CA LYS A 154 -8.48 39.82 1.62
C LYS A 154 -7.14 40.01 0.90
N ALA A 155 -7.00 41.11 0.16
CA ALA A 155 -5.75 41.43 -0.56
C ALA A 155 -4.59 41.87 0.34
N LEU A 156 -4.83 42.17 1.62
CA LEU A 156 -3.80 42.59 2.57
C LEU A 156 -3.64 41.53 3.64
N LEU A 157 -2.49 40.84 3.64
CA LEU A 157 -2.00 40.08 4.80
C LEU A 157 -1.51 41.12 5.82
N ALA A 158 -2.44 41.75 6.52
CA ALA A 158 -2.13 42.84 7.45
C ALA A 158 -1.42 42.31 8.71
N GLU A 159 -1.79 41.09 9.13
CA GLU A 159 -1.23 40.43 10.31
C GLU A 159 -0.71 39.02 10.01
N ARG A 160 0.21 38.52 10.86
CA ARG A 160 0.74 37.14 10.76
C ARG A 160 -0.34 36.07 10.96
N SER A 161 -1.37 36.39 11.76
CA SER A 161 -2.58 35.59 11.97
C SER A 161 -3.32 35.35 10.66
N ASP A 162 -3.46 36.37 9.80
CA ASP A 162 -4.17 36.28 8.52
C ASP A 162 -3.57 35.21 7.60
N LEU A 163 -2.23 35.15 7.53
CA LEU A 163 -1.55 34.13 6.75
C LEU A 163 -1.83 32.73 7.30
N THR A 164 -1.77 32.58 8.62
CA THR A 164 -2.02 31.29 9.29
C THR A 164 -3.46 30.83 9.06
N GLU A 165 -4.43 31.73 9.20
CA GLU A 165 -5.84 31.45 8.92
C GLU A 165 -6.07 31.09 7.46
N ARG A 166 -5.40 31.77 6.52
CA ARG A 166 -5.49 31.48 5.10
C ARG A 166 -4.92 30.12 4.76
N VAL A 167 -3.76 29.76 5.31
CA VAL A 167 -3.15 28.44 5.13
C VAL A 167 -4.06 27.36 5.72
N ARG A 168 -4.62 27.57 6.91
CA ARG A 168 -5.59 26.63 7.51
C ARG A 168 -6.87 26.49 6.70
N ALA A 169 -7.40 27.60 6.18
CA ALA A 169 -8.60 27.59 5.35
C ALA A 169 -8.35 26.88 4.02
N LEU A 170 -7.16 27.05 3.43
CA LEU A 170 -6.74 26.32 2.24
C LEU A 170 -6.58 24.81 2.54
N GLY A 171 -5.99 24.44 3.68
CA GLY A 171 -5.94 23.05 4.15
C GLY A 171 -7.33 22.42 4.26
N ARG A 172 -8.27 23.08 4.94
CA ARG A 172 -9.67 22.60 5.05
C ARG A 172 -10.39 22.48 3.69
N ARG A 173 -9.96 23.24 2.69
CA ARG A 173 -10.50 23.10 1.32
C ARG A 173 -9.90 21.90 0.61
N ALA A 174 -8.59 21.71 0.73
CA ALA A 174 -7.91 20.51 0.22
C ALA A 174 -8.51 19.23 0.83
N ASP A 175 -8.78 19.23 2.14
CA ASP A 175 -9.41 18.11 2.85
C ASP A 175 -10.84 17.80 2.35
N GLY A 176 -11.49 18.75 1.66
CA GLY A 176 -12.84 18.56 1.14
C GLY A 176 -12.91 18.13 -0.33
N ILE A 177 -11.78 17.94 -1.01
CA ILE A 177 -11.73 17.51 -2.41
C ILE A 177 -12.10 16.03 -2.54
N ASP A 178 -11.68 15.22 -1.57
CA ASP A 178 -11.79 13.77 -1.58
C ASP A 178 -11.96 13.25 -0.15
N PRO A 179 -12.76 12.20 0.10
CA PRO A 179 -12.93 11.66 1.45
C PRO A 179 -11.69 10.91 1.96
N ASP A 180 -10.87 10.36 1.07
CA ASP A 180 -9.78 9.45 1.42
C ASP A 180 -8.41 10.14 1.38
N TRP A 181 -8.23 11.12 0.48
CA TRP A 181 -6.94 11.76 0.24
C TRP A 181 -6.98 13.30 0.38
N THR A 182 -5.84 13.88 0.73
CA THR A 182 -5.65 15.34 0.78
C THR A 182 -4.20 15.70 0.46
N TRP A 183 -3.93 16.99 0.28
CA TRP A 183 -2.58 17.53 0.14
C TRP A 183 -2.18 18.35 1.35
N ASP A 184 -1.07 17.96 1.97
CA ASP A 184 -0.31 18.89 2.78
C ASP A 184 0.58 19.72 1.83
N PHE A 185 0.79 21.00 2.12
CA PHE A 185 1.64 21.87 1.31
C PHE A 185 2.59 22.68 2.19
N THR A 186 3.83 22.82 1.72
CA THR A 186 4.83 23.69 2.34
C THR A 186 5.49 24.56 1.29
N ARG A 187 5.85 25.79 1.64
CA ARG A 187 6.57 26.71 0.75
C ARG A 187 8.03 26.83 1.20
N GLN A 188 8.95 26.64 0.27
CA GLN A 188 10.38 26.86 0.46
C GLN A 188 10.91 27.77 -0.67
N GLY A 189 11.19 29.04 -0.35
CA GLY A 189 11.48 30.04 -1.38
C GLY A 189 10.32 30.14 -2.36
N ASP A 190 10.58 30.00 -3.66
CA ASP A 190 9.56 30.03 -4.71
C ASP A 190 9.02 28.64 -5.09
N THR A 191 9.41 27.61 -4.34
CA THR A 191 8.94 26.25 -4.54
C THR A 191 7.81 25.91 -3.58
N VAL A 192 6.74 25.32 -4.10
CA VAL A 192 5.67 24.69 -3.32
C VAL A 192 5.89 23.19 -3.34
N ILE A 193 6.00 22.58 -2.16
CA ILE A 193 6.10 21.13 -1.98
C ILE A 193 4.72 20.65 -1.58
N GLN A 194 4.12 19.81 -2.41
CA GLN A 194 2.84 19.14 -2.15
C GLN A 194 3.12 17.70 -1.68
N THR A 195 2.49 17.29 -0.59
CA THR A 195 2.62 15.94 0.00
C THR A 195 1.24 15.30 0.03
N LEU A 196 1.05 14.25 -0.77
CA LEU A 196 -0.19 13.47 -0.76
C LEU A 196 -0.26 12.67 0.53
N ARG A 197 -1.37 12.77 1.27
CA ARG A 197 -1.57 12.06 2.53
C ARG A 197 -2.99 11.49 2.60
N GLY A 198 -3.11 10.28 3.12
CA GLY A 198 -4.41 9.70 3.47
C GLY A 198 -5.06 10.47 4.62
N GLN A 199 -6.35 10.79 4.51
CA GLN A 199 -7.12 11.43 5.58
C GLN A 199 -7.39 10.48 6.75
N HIS A 200 -7.38 9.18 6.49
CA HIS A 200 -7.47 8.12 7.50
C HIS A 200 -6.56 6.93 7.14
N ALA A 201 -6.35 6.03 8.11
CA ALA A 201 -5.40 4.91 7.99
C ALA A 201 -5.70 3.97 6.81
N LEU A 202 -6.99 3.78 6.49
CA LEU A 202 -7.44 2.86 5.43
C LEU A 202 -7.56 3.49 4.03
N ALA A 203 -7.19 4.77 3.86
CA ALA A 203 -7.38 5.50 2.58
C ALA A 203 -6.77 4.74 1.39
N HIS A 204 -5.57 4.18 1.58
CA HIS A 204 -4.86 3.40 0.58
C HIS A 204 -5.51 2.06 0.21
N GLU A 205 -6.39 1.51 1.05
CA GLU A 205 -7.12 0.28 0.77
C GLU A 205 -8.42 0.55 0.01
N VAL A 206 -9.15 1.61 0.38
CA VAL A 206 -10.45 1.95 -0.20
C VAL A 206 -10.35 2.77 -1.48
N SER A 207 -9.30 3.60 -1.60
CA SER A 207 -9.02 4.45 -2.75
C SER A 207 -7.53 4.37 -3.09
N PRO A 208 -7.06 3.26 -3.69
CA PRO A 208 -5.63 3.04 -3.91
C PRO A 208 -5.05 4.02 -4.93
N VAL A 209 -3.91 4.63 -4.58
CA VAL A 209 -3.11 5.47 -5.48
C VAL A 209 -1.94 4.65 -6.01
N ARG A 210 -1.74 4.65 -7.32
CA ARG A 210 -0.64 3.94 -7.98
C ARG A 210 0.27 4.93 -8.68
N LEU A 211 1.57 4.72 -8.50
CA LEU A 211 2.61 5.47 -9.17
C LEU A 211 3.27 4.56 -10.20
N LEU A 212 3.12 4.89 -11.48
CA LEU A 212 3.72 4.18 -12.59
C LEU A 212 4.86 5.02 -13.13
N LEU A 213 6.09 4.59 -12.84
CA LEU A 213 7.30 5.22 -13.32
C LEU A 213 7.82 4.47 -14.55
N THR A 214 7.86 5.16 -15.69
CA THR A 214 8.50 4.65 -16.91
C THR A 214 9.86 5.32 -17.05
N SER A 215 10.91 4.54 -17.20
CA SER A 215 12.28 5.03 -17.26
C SER A 215 12.96 4.72 -18.58
N ARG A 216 13.83 5.63 -19.05
CA ARG A 216 14.69 5.41 -20.22
C ARG A 216 15.89 4.56 -19.81
N ALA A 217 15.83 3.26 -20.06
CA ALA A 217 16.82 2.29 -19.57
C ALA A 217 18.27 2.64 -19.90
N GLN A 218 18.52 3.26 -21.06
CA GLN A 218 19.84 3.69 -21.53
C GLN A 218 20.42 4.89 -20.77
N ALA A 219 19.58 5.69 -20.11
CA ALA A 219 20.00 6.86 -19.33
C ALA A 219 20.26 6.52 -17.85
N ILE A 220 19.88 5.31 -17.40
CA ILE A 220 20.14 4.85 -16.04
C ILE A 220 21.49 4.14 -15.97
N SER A 221 22.39 4.64 -15.13
CA SER A 221 23.68 4.00 -14.85
C SER A 221 23.49 2.64 -14.14
N SER A 222 24.48 1.75 -14.25
CA SER A 222 24.46 0.45 -13.56
C SER A 222 24.30 0.59 -12.05
N ASP A 223 24.93 1.60 -11.45
CA ASP A 223 24.91 1.84 -10.01
C ASP A 223 23.52 2.27 -9.54
N VAL A 224 22.86 3.18 -10.28
CA VAL A 224 21.50 3.63 -9.98
C VAL A 224 20.50 2.49 -10.18
N ARG A 225 20.66 1.67 -11.22
CA ARG A 225 19.83 0.48 -11.43
C ARG A 225 19.97 -0.50 -10.25
N ALA A 226 21.20 -0.78 -9.83
CA ALA A 226 21.45 -1.66 -8.70
C ALA A 226 20.90 -1.09 -7.39
N ALA A 227 20.94 0.24 -7.20
CA ALA A 227 20.34 0.91 -6.06
C ALA A 227 18.79 0.82 -6.09
N LEU A 228 18.18 1.02 -7.26
CA LEU A 228 16.74 0.87 -7.45
C LEU A 228 16.27 -0.55 -7.16
N GLU A 229 16.97 -1.57 -7.69
CA GLU A 229 16.68 -2.98 -7.42
C GLU A 229 16.80 -3.32 -5.93
N ARG A 230 17.79 -2.75 -5.23
CA ARG A 230 17.94 -2.93 -3.79
C ARG A 230 16.84 -2.24 -2.98
N ALA A 231 16.55 -0.98 -3.29
CA ALA A 231 15.56 -0.17 -2.59
C ALA A 231 14.14 -0.73 -2.81
N LEU A 232 13.72 -0.97 -4.06
CA LEU A 232 12.39 -1.49 -4.38
C LEU A 232 12.26 -2.99 -4.14
N GLY A 233 13.31 -3.76 -4.45
CA GLY A 233 13.28 -5.22 -4.34
C GLY A 233 13.37 -5.71 -2.91
N TYR A 234 14.21 -5.09 -2.08
CA TYR A 234 14.49 -5.55 -0.71
C TYR A 234 14.12 -4.53 0.38
N GLY A 235 13.65 -3.34 0.01
CA GLY A 235 13.26 -2.31 0.98
C GLY A 235 14.44 -1.65 1.69
N ILE A 236 15.63 -1.60 1.08
CA ILE A 236 16.78 -0.94 1.72
C ILE A 236 16.49 0.55 1.92
N ALA A 237 16.94 1.08 3.05
CA ALA A 237 16.88 2.50 3.39
C ALA A 237 17.85 3.38 2.55
N GLU A 238 17.96 3.14 1.24
CA GLU A 238 18.83 3.86 0.30
C GLU A 238 18.01 4.89 -0.48
N GLU A 239 18.48 6.14 -0.53
CA GLU A 239 17.89 7.17 -1.38
C GLU A 239 18.34 6.95 -2.83
N VAL A 240 17.39 6.82 -3.75
CA VAL A 240 17.65 6.69 -5.18
C VAL A 240 17.16 7.93 -5.90
N ARG A 241 18.05 8.60 -6.65
CA ARG A 241 17.70 9.76 -7.47
C ARG A 241 17.73 9.38 -8.94
N LEU A 242 16.67 9.74 -9.64
CA LEU A 242 16.52 9.62 -11.08
C LEU A 242 16.40 11.03 -11.64
N ASP A 243 17.38 11.41 -12.44
CA ASP A 243 17.36 12.71 -13.13
C ASP A 243 16.26 12.74 -14.20
N PRO A 244 15.77 13.93 -14.61
CA PRO A 244 14.73 14.05 -15.63
C PRO A 244 15.03 13.31 -16.94
N GLU A 245 16.30 13.21 -17.33
CA GLU A 245 16.75 12.48 -18.52
C GLU A 245 16.50 10.96 -18.42
N ALA A 246 16.55 10.42 -17.20
CA ALA A 246 16.29 9.01 -16.92
C ALA A 246 14.80 8.67 -16.83
N VAL A 247 13.93 9.66 -16.63
CA VAL A 247 12.49 9.49 -16.46
C VAL A 247 11.77 9.77 -17.77
N GLU A 248 11.13 8.75 -18.34
CA GLU A 248 10.30 8.90 -19.54
C GLU A 248 8.95 9.54 -19.18
N SER A 249 8.29 8.99 -18.17
CA SER A 249 7.05 9.52 -17.63
C SER A 249 6.82 9.03 -16.19
N LEU A 250 6.09 9.83 -15.42
CA LEU A 250 5.50 9.42 -14.15
C LEU A 250 3.98 9.59 -14.28
N SER A 251 3.25 8.48 -14.23
CA SER A 251 1.80 8.47 -14.20
C SER A 251 1.30 8.19 -12.79
N ILE A 252 0.39 9.02 -12.32
CA ILE A 252 -0.29 8.89 -11.03
C ILE A 252 -1.72 8.43 -11.36
N GLU A 253 -2.09 7.24 -10.93
CA GLU A 253 -3.45 6.71 -11.05
C GLU A 253 -4.13 6.78 -9.68
N GLY A 254 -5.37 7.26 -9.64
CA GLY A 254 -6.14 7.39 -8.40
C GLY A 254 -7.51 8.03 -8.67
N PRO A 255 -8.07 8.78 -7.70
CA PRO A 255 -9.23 9.64 -7.94
C PRO A 255 -9.02 10.58 -9.13
N GLU A 256 -10.12 11.00 -9.78
CA GLU A 256 -10.09 11.81 -11.00
C GLU A 256 -9.25 13.09 -10.84
N TRP A 257 -9.35 13.76 -9.70
CA TRP A 257 -8.61 15.00 -9.42
C TRP A 257 -7.10 14.81 -9.24
N LEU A 258 -6.66 13.59 -8.91
CA LEU A 258 -5.26 13.23 -8.69
C LEU A 258 -4.59 12.66 -9.95
N THR A 259 -5.40 12.16 -10.89
CA THR A 259 -4.90 11.44 -12.05
C THR A 259 -4.17 12.38 -12.99
N GLU A 260 -2.87 12.19 -13.13
CA GLU A 260 -2.00 13.02 -13.96
C GLU A 260 -0.86 12.17 -14.55
N THR A 261 -0.37 12.56 -15.72
CA THR A 261 0.89 12.04 -16.27
C THR A 261 1.82 13.21 -16.53
N VAL A 262 2.99 13.17 -15.89
CA VAL A 262 4.02 14.21 -16.01
C VAL A 262 5.26 13.66 -16.70
N THR A 263 5.91 14.52 -17.49
CA THR A 263 7.16 14.25 -18.21
C THR A 263 8.22 15.27 -17.80
N ASP A 264 9.50 14.99 -18.07
CA ASP A 264 10.63 15.85 -17.67
C ASP A 264 10.69 16.15 -16.16
N VAL A 265 10.41 15.12 -15.36
CA VAL A 265 10.45 15.20 -13.89
C VAL A 265 11.63 14.42 -13.33
N GLY A 266 12.29 14.99 -12.31
CA GLY A 266 13.23 14.24 -11.47
C GLY A 266 12.46 13.45 -10.41
N VAL A 267 12.86 12.20 -10.17
CA VAL A 267 12.24 11.35 -9.15
C VAL A 267 13.25 11.04 -8.07
N ILE A 268 12.88 11.35 -6.83
CA ILE A 268 13.67 11.01 -5.65
C ILE A 268 12.90 9.97 -4.86
N TRP A 269 13.38 8.74 -4.90
CA TRP A 269 12.86 7.65 -4.08
C TRP A 269 13.53 7.69 -2.71
N LYS A 270 12.74 7.96 -1.67
CA LYS A 270 13.19 7.90 -0.29
C LYS A 270 12.38 6.86 0.48
N PRO A 271 13.03 5.97 1.21
CA PRO A 271 12.34 5.11 2.15
C PRO A 271 11.70 5.98 3.23
N VAL A 272 10.44 5.72 3.54
CA VAL A 272 9.80 6.31 4.72
C VAL A 272 10.50 5.68 5.93
N PRO A 273 11.06 6.46 6.86
CA PRO A 273 11.58 5.91 8.10
C PRO A 273 10.40 5.31 8.85
N LEU A 274 10.24 3.99 8.77
CA LEU A 274 9.39 3.28 9.70
C LEU A 274 10.01 3.48 11.08
N ALA A 275 9.18 3.63 12.12
CA ALA A 275 9.65 3.57 13.50
C ALA A 275 10.30 2.20 13.69
N THR A 276 11.60 2.15 13.42
CA THR A 276 12.34 0.90 13.34
C THR A 276 12.40 0.32 14.73
N GLU A 277 12.36 -1.01 14.81
CA GLU A 277 12.79 -1.78 15.98
C GLU A 277 14.31 -1.64 16.21
N ALA A 278 14.87 -0.45 16.01
CA ALA A 278 16.29 -0.18 16.17
C ALA A 278 16.69 -0.49 17.62
N GLY A 279 17.79 -1.23 17.77
CA GLY A 279 18.30 -1.70 19.06
C GLY A 279 17.71 -3.02 19.55
N THR A 280 16.68 -3.56 18.88
CA THR A 280 16.12 -4.89 19.17
C THR A 280 17.18 -5.98 19.04
N ALA A 281 17.08 -7.00 19.88
CA ALA A 281 18.01 -8.13 19.85
C ALA A 281 17.86 -8.90 18.53
N ALA A 282 18.96 -8.94 17.78
CA ALA A 282 19.08 -9.71 16.56
C ALA A 282 20.09 -10.84 16.78
N GLU A 283 19.94 -11.91 16.03
CA GLU A 283 20.86 -13.03 16.08
C GLU A 283 21.06 -13.61 14.69
N ILE A 284 22.32 -13.86 14.36
CA ILE A 284 22.71 -14.37 13.06
C ILE A 284 23.41 -15.71 13.27
N GLN A 285 22.78 -16.77 12.77
CA GLN A 285 23.34 -18.10 12.75
C GLN A 285 23.93 -18.36 11.37
N PHE A 286 25.16 -18.85 11.34
CA PHE A 286 25.80 -19.30 10.10
C PHE A 286 25.97 -20.81 10.13
N SER A 287 25.71 -21.46 8.99
CA SER A 287 25.97 -22.88 8.77
C SER A 287 26.88 -23.04 7.54
N ASP A 288 27.74 -24.05 7.56
CA ASP A 288 28.60 -24.37 6.42
C ASP A 288 27.80 -24.95 5.24
N THR A 289 28.51 -25.39 4.19
CA THR A 289 27.91 -26.00 3.01
C THR A 289 27.21 -27.33 3.30
N ASP A 290 27.60 -27.99 4.39
CA ASP A 290 27.05 -29.28 4.81
C ASP A 290 25.86 -29.10 5.77
N GLY A 291 25.48 -27.85 6.06
CA GLY A 291 24.41 -27.49 6.98
C GLY A 291 24.81 -27.56 8.45
N THR A 292 26.07 -27.86 8.76
CA THR A 292 26.57 -27.88 10.14
C THR A 292 26.68 -26.46 10.66
N ARG A 293 26.17 -26.23 11.87
CA ARG A 293 26.18 -24.90 12.49
C ARG A 293 27.61 -24.48 12.79
N ALA A 294 28.08 -23.47 12.06
CA ALA A 294 29.43 -22.95 12.14
C ALA A 294 29.57 -21.81 13.17
N GLY A 295 28.50 -21.09 13.48
CA GLY A 295 28.52 -20.03 14.48
C GLY A 295 27.15 -19.39 14.74
N ARG A 296 27.02 -18.71 15.89
CA ARG A 296 25.84 -17.92 16.25
C ARG A 296 26.33 -16.63 16.91
N TYR A 297 25.87 -15.51 16.38
CA TYR A 297 26.35 -14.19 16.78
C TYR A 297 25.17 -13.35 17.22
N ALA A 298 25.23 -12.84 18.44
CA ALA A 298 24.26 -11.89 18.95
C ALA A 298 24.60 -10.49 18.41
N GLY A 299 23.56 -9.73 18.07
CA GLY A 299 23.66 -8.40 17.52
C GLY A 299 22.48 -7.52 17.90
N ARG A 300 22.49 -6.30 17.37
CA ARG A 300 21.39 -5.34 17.50
C ARG A 300 20.90 -4.96 16.13
N LEU A 301 19.59 -4.97 15.96
CA LEU A 301 18.95 -4.54 14.72
C LEU A 301 19.17 -3.03 14.51
N ILE A 302 19.58 -2.65 13.31
CA ILE A 302 19.69 -1.25 12.88
C ILE A 302 18.45 -0.88 12.06
N ALA A 303 18.11 -1.70 11.06
CA ALA A 303 16.97 -1.48 10.18
C ALA A 303 16.44 -2.81 9.61
N VAL A 304 15.14 -2.84 9.32
CA VAL A 304 14.50 -3.91 8.54
C VAL A 304 13.65 -3.25 7.47
N GLY A 305 13.76 -3.75 6.25
CA GLY A 305 12.97 -3.35 5.11
C GLY A 305 12.36 -4.55 4.40
N SER A 306 11.29 -4.31 3.67
CA SER A 306 10.67 -5.30 2.79
C SER A 306 10.37 -4.64 1.45
N GLY A 307 10.69 -5.32 0.37
CA GLY A 307 10.35 -4.93 -1.00
C GLY A 307 9.59 -6.03 -1.72
N GLY A 308 9.47 -5.93 -3.04
CA GLY A 308 8.73 -6.91 -3.85
C GLY A 308 9.45 -8.25 -4.06
N VAL A 309 10.77 -8.30 -3.88
CA VAL A 309 11.61 -9.48 -4.11
C VAL A 309 11.99 -10.18 -2.81
N GLY A 310 12.15 -9.41 -1.74
CA GLY A 310 12.58 -9.94 -0.45
C GLY A 310 12.62 -8.90 0.65
N ARG A 311 13.44 -9.18 1.67
CA ARG A 311 13.66 -8.32 2.82
C ARG A 311 15.11 -7.90 2.92
N SER A 312 15.33 -6.74 3.49
CA SER A 312 16.65 -6.30 3.94
C SER A 312 16.68 -6.33 5.46
N VAL A 313 17.74 -6.89 6.02
CA VAL A 313 18.00 -6.86 7.47
C VAL A 313 19.37 -6.28 7.68
N GLU A 314 19.41 -5.21 8.46
CA GLU A 314 20.63 -4.54 8.84
C GLU A 314 20.86 -4.68 10.34
N ALA A 315 22.02 -5.19 10.73
CA ALA A 315 22.35 -5.46 12.13
C ALA A 315 23.80 -5.08 12.46
N ASP A 316 24.01 -4.61 13.68
CA ASP A 316 25.33 -4.48 14.30
C ASP A 316 25.66 -5.77 15.05
N VAL A 317 26.79 -6.39 14.72
CA VAL A 317 27.31 -7.58 15.41
C VAL A 317 28.73 -7.30 15.85
N HIS A 318 28.92 -7.13 17.15
CA HIS A 318 30.21 -6.75 17.74
C HIS A 318 30.80 -5.48 17.10
N GLY A 319 29.97 -4.50 16.73
CA GLY A 319 30.40 -3.30 16.04
C GLY A 319 30.69 -3.48 14.54
N ALA A 320 30.42 -4.65 13.97
CA ALA A 320 30.43 -4.87 12.52
C ALA A 320 29.02 -4.71 11.96
N ARG A 321 28.87 -3.87 10.94
CA ARG A 321 27.59 -3.64 10.27
C ARG A 321 27.38 -4.70 9.20
N LEU A 322 26.32 -5.47 9.33
CA LEU A 322 25.90 -6.51 8.39
C LEU A 322 24.60 -6.08 7.72
N GLN A 323 24.59 -6.01 6.39
CA GLN A 323 23.41 -5.77 5.58
C GLN A 323 23.11 -7.03 4.76
N MET A 324 21.99 -7.67 5.06
CA MET A 324 21.57 -8.93 4.45
C MET A 324 20.34 -8.70 3.59
N LEU A 325 20.40 -9.12 2.34
CA LEU A 325 19.27 -9.17 1.40
C LEU A 325 18.81 -10.61 1.32
N VAL A 326 17.58 -10.84 1.79
CA VAL A 326 16.97 -12.15 1.92
C VAL A 326 15.80 -12.24 0.95
N PRO A 327 15.92 -12.97 -0.18
CA PRO A 327 14.81 -13.19 -1.10
C PRO A 327 13.64 -13.92 -0.43
N PHE A 328 12.42 -13.68 -0.92
CA PHE A 328 11.26 -14.50 -0.52
C PHE A 328 11.30 -15.90 -1.14
N ASP A 329 11.91 -16.03 -2.32
CA ASP A 329 12.20 -17.32 -2.91
C ASP A 329 13.36 -17.99 -2.15
N HIS A 330 13.06 -19.04 -1.40
CA HIS A 330 14.05 -19.80 -0.63
C HIS A 330 15.10 -20.50 -1.51
N GLN A 331 14.89 -20.62 -2.81
CA GLN A 331 15.88 -21.15 -3.76
C GLN A 331 16.83 -20.07 -4.28
N ALA A 332 16.47 -18.80 -4.17
CA ALA A 332 17.32 -17.70 -4.60
C ALA A 332 18.43 -17.44 -3.57
N ALA A 333 19.63 -17.14 -4.08
CA ALA A 333 20.76 -16.81 -3.23
C ALA A 333 20.56 -15.46 -2.54
N GLY A 334 20.89 -15.39 -1.25
CA GLY A 334 20.91 -14.14 -0.52
C GLY A 334 22.15 -13.31 -0.87
N ASN A 335 22.13 -12.04 -0.50
CA ASN A 335 23.32 -11.19 -0.56
C ASN A 335 23.66 -10.69 0.85
N LEU A 336 24.92 -10.78 1.25
CA LEU A 336 25.39 -10.25 2.53
C LEU A 336 26.53 -9.29 2.26
N ARG A 337 26.33 -8.03 2.66
CA ARG A 337 27.37 -7.01 2.72
C ARG A 337 27.77 -6.82 4.18
N TYR A 338 29.06 -6.64 4.41
CA TYR A 338 29.60 -6.39 5.74
C TYR A 338 30.58 -5.23 5.68
N SER A 339 30.62 -4.43 6.74
CA SER A 339 31.65 -3.42 6.97
C SER A 339 32.00 -3.37 8.45
N PHE A 340 33.28 -3.17 8.73
CA PHE A 340 33.77 -3.01 10.08
C PHE A 340 35.01 -2.12 10.08
N ASP A 341 35.29 -1.53 11.23
CA ASP A 341 36.50 -0.78 11.51
C ASP A 341 37.13 -1.34 12.78
N LEU A 342 38.43 -1.62 12.75
CA LEU A 342 39.19 -2.11 13.90
C LEU A 342 39.89 -0.98 14.65
N GLU A 343 39.96 0.22 14.06
CA GLU A 343 40.66 1.37 14.62
C GLU A 343 40.06 1.75 15.99
N GLY A 344 40.94 1.91 16.98
CA GLY A 344 40.57 2.29 18.35
C GLY A 344 39.90 1.19 19.19
N ARG A 345 39.73 -0.03 18.66
CA ARG A 345 39.16 -1.15 19.44
C ARG A 345 40.19 -1.83 20.33
N THR A 346 39.71 -2.46 21.39
CA THR A 346 40.55 -3.39 22.17
C THR A 346 40.90 -4.64 21.34
N PRO A 347 42.01 -5.33 21.65
CA PRO A 347 42.38 -6.55 20.95
C PRO A 347 41.28 -7.63 21.01
N ALA A 348 40.63 -7.79 22.17
CA ALA A 348 39.53 -8.73 22.35
C ALA A 348 38.32 -8.41 21.45
N GLU A 349 37.91 -7.15 21.34
CA GLU A 349 36.82 -6.73 20.45
C GLU A 349 37.18 -6.94 18.98
N ALA A 350 38.40 -6.59 18.59
CA ALA A 350 38.90 -6.79 17.24
C ALA A 350 38.94 -8.29 16.87
N MET A 351 39.27 -9.18 17.80
CA MET A 351 39.19 -10.63 17.60
C MET A 351 37.76 -11.10 17.32
N HIS A 352 36.75 -10.57 18.00
CA HIS A 352 35.34 -10.92 17.73
C HIS A 352 34.93 -10.54 16.30
N VAL A 353 35.31 -9.34 15.86
CA VAL A 353 35.06 -8.87 14.49
C VAL A 353 35.81 -9.73 13.47
N LEU A 354 37.09 -10.03 13.69
CA LEU A 354 37.88 -10.86 12.77
C LEU A 354 37.41 -12.32 12.71
N ARG A 355 36.90 -12.89 13.80
CA ARG A 355 36.29 -14.24 13.79
C ARG A 355 35.01 -14.26 12.94
N LEU A 356 34.17 -13.24 13.06
CA LEU A 356 33.02 -13.06 12.18
C LEU A 356 33.48 -12.90 10.72
N TYR A 357 34.47 -12.05 10.46
CA TYR A 357 35.00 -11.85 9.11
C TYR A 357 35.55 -13.15 8.51
N ARG A 358 36.38 -13.90 9.25
CA ARG A 358 36.86 -15.22 8.86
C ARG A 358 35.71 -16.17 8.52
N ARG A 359 34.60 -16.11 9.27
CA ARG A 359 33.41 -16.92 8.98
C ARG A 359 32.77 -16.53 7.65
N LEU A 360 32.64 -15.23 7.37
CA LEU A 360 32.08 -14.70 6.12
C LEU A 360 32.93 -15.09 4.90
N LEU A 361 34.27 -15.08 5.02
CA LEU A 361 35.18 -15.49 3.94
C LEU A 361 34.91 -16.90 3.43
N ARG A 362 34.49 -17.82 4.31
CA ARG A 362 34.21 -19.22 3.97
C ARG A 362 32.87 -19.43 3.27
N GLY A 363 31.95 -18.47 3.33
CA GLY A 363 30.59 -18.63 2.80
C GLY A 363 29.73 -19.67 3.54
N GLY A 364 28.62 -20.08 2.92
CA GLY A 364 27.67 -21.05 3.47
C GLY A 364 26.24 -20.50 3.50
N SER A 365 25.44 -20.94 4.46
CA SER A 365 24.10 -20.39 4.70
C SER A 365 24.06 -19.55 5.98
N PHE A 366 23.12 -18.63 6.04
CA PHE A 366 22.82 -17.83 7.22
C PHE A 366 21.32 -17.80 7.52
N GLN A 367 20.98 -17.67 8.79
CA GLN A 367 19.63 -17.44 9.28
C GLN A 367 19.64 -16.25 10.24
N VAL A 368 18.68 -15.35 10.07
CA VAL A 368 18.52 -14.18 10.93
C VAL A 368 17.28 -14.36 11.78
N ASN A 369 17.44 -14.21 13.09
CA ASN A 369 16.36 -14.19 14.06
C ASN A 369 16.26 -12.80 14.70
N ILE A 370 15.05 -12.26 14.80
CA ILE A 370 14.76 -10.99 15.48
C ILE A 370 13.80 -11.31 16.61
N ASN A 371 14.15 -10.96 17.86
CA ASN A 371 13.37 -11.35 19.05
C ASN A 371 13.08 -12.87 19.14
N GLY A 372 14.01 -13.69 18.66
CA GLY A 372 13.87 -15.14 18.64
C GLY A 372 12.94 -15.70 17.55
N GLN A 373 12.35 -14.84 16.70
CA GLN A 373 11.56 -15.26 15.54
C GLN A 373 12.41 -15.23 14.27
N ALA A 374 12.26 -16.22 13.40
CA ALA A 374 12.97 -16.28 12.13
C ALA A 374 12.52 -15.14 11.21
N ALA A 375 13.43 -14.20 10.93
CA ALA A 375 13.19 -13.06 10.03
C ALA A 375 13.47 -13.42 8.57
N GLY A 376 14.41 -14.36 8.34
CA GLY A 376 14.77 -14.86 7.02
C GLY A 376 16.06 -15.69 7.02
N SER A 377 16.36 -16.32 5.88
CA SER A 377 17.58 -17.11 5.66
C SER A 377 18.06 -16.99 4.22
N GLY A 378 19.37 -17.13 3.98
CA GLY A 378 19.92 -17.11 2.65
C GLY A 378 21.24 -17.89 2.55
N THR A 379 21.71 -18.09 1.33
CA THR A 379 23.05 -18.60 1.03
C THR A 379 23.97 -17.46 0.62
N MET A 380 25.25 -17.59 0.94
CA MET A 380 26.31 -16.67 0.56
C MET A 380 27.48 -17.44 -0.04
N ALA A 381 28.01 -16.94 -1.16
CA ALA A 381 29.24 -17.47 -1.72
C ALA A 381 30.42 -17.11 -0.81
N GLY A 382 31.38 -18.04 -0.66
CA GLY A 382 32.66 -17.73 -0.03
C GLY A 382 33.43 -16.75 -0.92
N THR A 383 33.80 -15.61 -0.37
CA THR A 383 34.54 -14.57 -1.10
C THR A 383 36.05 -14.60 -0.83
N GLY A 384 36.47 -15.32 0.21
CA GLY A 384 37.88 -15.37 0.62
C GLY A 384 38.70 -16.36 -0.17
N SER A 385 39.87 -15.93 -0.62
CA SER A 385 40.94 -16.82 -1.03
C SER A 385 41.59 -17.51 0.18
N VAL A 386 42.36 -18.55 -0.08
CA VAL A 386 43.17 -19.22 0.97
C VAL A 386 44.14 -18.23 1.62
N SER A 387 44.68 -17.28 0.84
CA SER A 387 45.55 -16.22 1.34
C SER A 387 44.82 -15.29 2.31
N ASP A 388 43.59 -14.88 1.98
CA ASP A 388 42.80 -13.99 2.85
C ASP A 388 42.50 -14.66 4.19
N VAL A 389 42.19 -15.96 4.18
CA VAL A 389 41.96 -16.73 5.41
C VAL A 389 43.24 -16.84 6.24
N ALA A 390 44.40 -17.08 5.61
CA ALA A 390 45.68 -17.16 6.30
C ALA A 390 46.13 -15.81 6.89
N GLU A 391 45.85 -14.71 6.19
CA GLU A 391 46.10 -13.35 6.69
C GLU A 391 45.25 -13.06 7.94
N VAL A 392 43.94 -13.36 7.89
CA VAL A 392 43.06 -13.20 9.05
C VAL A 392 43.48 -14.08 10.22
N ASP A 393 43.93 -15.31 9.96
CA ASP A 393 44.44 -16.21 10.99
C ASP A 393 45.71 -15.66 11.66
N SER A 394 46.60 -15.04 10.89
CA SER A 394 47.81 -14.38 11.40
C SER A 394 47.46 -13.16 12.26
N LEU A 395 46.49 -12.34 11.82
CA LEU A 395 45.99 -11.19 12.57
C LEU A 395 45.30 -11.62 13.88
N LEU A 396 44.54 -12.72 13.86
CA LEU A 396 43.92 -13.26 15.06
C LEU A 396 44.95 -13.73 16.10
N LEU A 397 46.06 -14.34 15.67
CA LEU A 397 47.15 -14.72 16.57
C LEU A 397 47.81 -13.48 17.19
N TYR A 398 48.14 -12.49 16.37
CA TYR A 398 48.71 -11.22 16.83
C TYR A 398 47.81 -10.52 17.87
N LEU A 399 46.50 -10.41 17.60
CA LEU A 399 45.57 -9.79 18.53
C LEU A 399 45.40 -10.60 19.82
N SER A 400 45.48 -11.93 19.74
CA SER A 400 45.46 -12.79 20.92
C SER A 400 46.66 -12.53 21.82
N ASP A 401 47.86 -12.40 21.26
CA ASP A 401 49.07 -12.08 22.02
C ASP A 401 49.00 -10.67 22.60
N LEU A 402 48.50 -9.70 21.82
CA LEU A 402 48.33 -8.32 22.26
C LEU A 402 47.30 -8.19 23.39
N ASP A 403 46.23 -8.97 23.38
CA ASP A 403 45.25 -9.04 24.46
C ASP A 403 45.87 -9.55 25.77
N VAL A 404 46.74 -10.55 25.70
CA VAL A 404 47.49 -11.05 26.86
C VAL A 404 48.40 -9.97 27.44
N VAL A 405 49.16 -9.27 26.59
CA VAL A 405 50.04 -8.17 27.00
C VAL A 405 49.23 -7.02 27.61
N GLN A 406 48.12 -6.64 26.98
CA GLN A 406 47.21 -5.60 27.47
C GLN A 406 46.70 -5.91 28.87
N ARG A 407 46.23 -7.15 29.11
CA ARG A 407 45.74 -7.57 30.43
C ARG A 407 46.84 -7.61 31.47
N HIS A 408 48.05 -8.04 31.09
CA HIS A 408 49.19 -8.14 32.00
C HIS A 408 49.74 -6.76 32.40
N CYS A 409 49.81 -5.83 31.45
CA CYS A 409 50.33 -4.48 31.66
C CYS A 409 49.28 -3.48 32.13
N GLU A 410 48.00 -3.86 32.20
CA GLU A 410 46.86 -2.98 32.49
C GLU A 410 46.86 -1.68 31.64
N THR A 411 47.42 -1.76 30.44
CA THR A 411 47.63 -0.62 29.54
C THR A 411 46.84 -0.85 28.26
N PHE A 412 46.09 0.15 27.81
CA PHE A 412 45.34 0.06 26.56
C PHE A 412 46.28 0.04 25.35
N PHE A 413 46.18 -1.02 24.55
CA PHE A 413 46.82 -1.13 23.24
C PHE A 413 45.73 -1.21 22.18
N PRO A 414 45.57 -0.18 21.32
CA PRO A 414 44.58 -0.25 20.25
C PRO A 414 44.94 -1.38 19.29
N ALA A 415 43.94 -2.07 18.76
CA ALA A 415 44.11 -2.88 17.56
C ALA A 415 44.64 -1.93 16.47
N ALA A 416 45.93 -2.03 16.18
CA ALA A 416 46.57 -1.16 15.21
C ALA A 416 45.80 -1.24 13.88
N GLY A 417 45.63 -0.10 13.19
CA GLY A 417 44.90 0.03 11.92
C GLY A 417 45.56 -0.70 10.73
N VAL A 418 46.26 -1.80 11.00
CA VAL A 418 47.03 -2.64 10.08
C VAL A 418 46.15 -3.20 8.96
N HIS A 419 44.83 -3.24 9.14
CA HIS A 419 43.93 -3.80 8.15
C HIS A 419 42.64 -2.98 8.00
N ARG A 420 42.56 -2.18 6.94
CA ARG A 420 41.29 -1.77 6.35
C ARG A 420 40.96 -2.77 5.24
N PRO A 421 39.96 -3.64 5.41
CA PRO A 421 39.50 -4.48 4.31
C PRO A 421 39.20 -3.58 3.12
N ARG A 422 39.67 -3.95 1.92
CA ARG A 422 39.19 -3.29 0.71
C ARG A 422 37.67 -3.43 0.70
N ALA A 423 36.94 -2.31 0.76
CA ALA A 423 35.50 -2.32 0.70
C ALA A 423 35.06 -3.23 -0.46
N HIS A 424 34.33 -4.30 -0.13
CA HIS A 424 33.96 -5.29 -1.11
C HIS A 424 33.00 -4.62 -2.10
N ARG A 425 33.51 -4.22 -3.27
CA ARG A 425 32.63 -3.92 -4.40
C ARG A 425 31.95 -5.24 -4.75
N PRO A 426 30.61 -5.26 -4.91
CA PRO A 426 29.94 -6.45 -5.41
C PRO A 426 30.63 -6.86 -6.72
N ALA A 427 30.95 -8.14 -6.85
CA ALA A 427 31.32 -8.65 -8.16
C ALA A 427 30.09 -8.47 -9.05
N ASP A 428 30.11 -7.49 -9.95
CA ASP A 428 29.22 -7.44 -11.11
C ASP A 428 29.54 -8.65 -11.99
N ARG A 429 29.14 -9.84 -11.54
CA ARG A 429 29.08 -11.01 -12.41
C ARG A 429 27.77 -10.85 -13.17
N PRO A 430 27.80 -10.56 -14.48
CA PRO A 430 26.60 -10.64 -15.28
C PRO A 430 26.02 -12.06 -15.14
N PRO A 431 24.68 -12.23 -15.15
CA PRO A 431 24.07 -13.55 -15.12
C PRO A 431 24.66 -14.42 -16.24
N PRO A 432 24.78 -15.74 -16.06
CA PRO A 432 25.37 -16.62 -17.04
C PRO A 432 24.66 -16.41 -18.39
N ARG A 433 25.41 -15.93 -19.39
CA ARG A 433 24.93 -15.80 -20.76
C ARG A 433 24.38 -17.15 -21.19
N ARG A 434 23.05 -17.26 -21.35
CA ARG A 434 22.44 -18.39 -22.04
C ARG A 434 23.10 -18.48 -23.41
N ARG A 435 23.78 -19.59 -23.69
CA ARG A 435 24.34 -19.88 -25.01
C ARG A 435 23.20 -19.78 -26.04
N PRO A 436 23.35 -19.01 -27.12
CA PRO A 436 22.37 -19.06 -28.20
C PRO A 436 22.44 -20.44 -28.85
N LEU A 437 21.28 -21.06 -29.03
CA LEU A 437 21.10 -22.21 -29.90
C LEU A 437 21.61 -21.84 -31.29
N ARG A 438 22.51 -22.66 -31.82
CA ARG A 438 22.96 -22.61 -33.21
C ARG A 438 21.74 -22.82 -34.13
N CYS A 439 21.33 -21.78 -34.84
CA CYS A 439 20.57 -21.93 -36.08
C CYS A 439 21.55 -21.96 -37.25
N LEU A 440 21.32 -22.92 -38.15
CA LEU A 440 22.07 -23.17 -39.37
C LEU A 440 21.94 -22.02 -40.38
N SER A 441 22.98 -21.90 -41.20
CA SER A 441 23.25 -20.89 -42.23
C SER A 441 22.14 -20.66 -43.27
N PRO A 442 22.19 -19.52 -44.00
CA PRO A 442 21.21 -19.11 -45.01
C PRO A 442 21.62 -19.47 -46.44
N CYS A 443 20.64 -19.56 -47.34
CA CYS A 443 20.82 -19.39 -48.79
C CYS A 443 20.06 -18.13 -49.27
N PRO A 444 20.55 -17.43 -50.31
CA PRO A 444 20.08 -16.12 -50.73
C PRO A 444 19.07 -16.20 -51.88
N HIS A 445 18.18 -15.21 -52.01
CA HIS A 445 17.70 -14.78 -53.32
C HIS A 445 17.14 -13.34 -53.30
N ASP A 446 17.86 -12.51 -54.06
CA ASP A 446 17.42 -11.53 -55.06
C ASP A 446 16.32 -10.51 -54.80
N HIS A 447 16.77 -9.26 -55.02
CA HIS A 447 16.02 -8.06 -55.32
C HIS A 447 15.14 -8.20 -56.57
N HIS A 448 13.88 -7.77 -56.46
CA HIS A 448 13.23 -7.00 -57.52
C HIS A 448 12.09 -6.15 -56.95
N TYR A 449 12.22 -4.82 -57.08
CA TYR A 449 11.10 -3.87 -57.14
C TYR A 449 10.73 -3.70 -58.63
N PRO A 450 9.45 -3.48 -58.98
CA PRO A 450 9.05 -2.09 -59.23
C PRO A 450 7.59 -1.69 -58.90
N GLN A 451 7.48 -0.39 -58.62
CA GLN A 451 6.42 0.63 -58.80
C GLN A 451 4.91 0.28 -59.01
N ARG A 452 4.07 0.92 -58.16
CA ARG A 452 2.80 1.72 -58.31
C ARG A 452 1.94 1.54 -59.60
N PRO A 453 0.58 1.79 -59.63
CA PRO A 453 -0.15 2.84 -58.88
C PRO A 453 -1.64 2.60 -58.48
N ARG A 454 -2.17 3.57 -57.69
CA ARG A 454 -3.56 4.10 -57.52
C ARG A 454 -4.75 3.36 -58.17
N ARG A 455 -5.85 3.16 -57.39
CA ARG A 455 -7.13 3.94 -57.45
C ARG A 455 -8.27 3.31 -56.60
N SER A 456 -9.15 4.21 -56.13
CA SER A 456 -10.63 4.10 -55.96
C SER A 456 -11.28 3.14 -54.93
N ARG A 457 -11.97 3.77 -53.96
CA ARG A 457 -13.30 3.42 -53.38
C ARG A 457 -14.35 3.11 -54.49
N PRO A 458 -15.55 2.50 -54.26
CA PRO A 458 -16.36 2.53 -53.02
C PRO A 458 -17.20 1.25 -52.69
N ALA A 459 -17.97 1.38 -51.59
CA ALA A 459 -19.34 0.90 -51.37
C ALA A 459 -19.66 -0.55 -50.93
N SER A 460 -20.40 -0.59 -49.80
CA SER A 460 -21.57 -1.44 -49.48
C SER A 460 -21.45 -2.96 -49.56
N GLY A 461 -21.66 -3.62 -48.42
CA GLY A 461 -21.91 -5.06 -48.34
C GLY A 461 -22.50 -5.45 -46.99
N THR A 462 -23.79 -5.72 -47.00
CA THR A 462 -24.68 -6.20 -45.94
C THR A 462 -24.39 -7.65 -45.51
N GLY A 463 -24.28 -7.89 -44.18
CA GLY A 463 -24.56 -9.14 -43.43
C GLY A 463 -23.83 -10.44 -43.84
N PRO A 464 -24.01 -11.57 -43.14
CA PRO A 464 -24.74 -11.83 -41.90
C PRO A 464 -23.94 -12.59 -40.80
N THR A 465 -24.53 -12.59 -39.61
CA THR A 465 -24.53 -13.60 -38.53
C THR A 465 -23.59 -14.81 -38.64
N ALA A 466 -22.68 -14.96 -37.67
CA ALA A 466 -22.04 -16.22 -37.32
C ALA A 466 -22.10 -16.45 -35.81
N THR A 467 -22.89 -17.45 -35.45
CA THR A 467 -23.00 -18.11 -34.15
C THR A 467 -21.64 -18.68 -33.73
N VAL A 468 -21.18 -18.41 -32.51
CA VAL A 468 -20.03 -19.09 -31.89
C VAL A 468 -20.49 -19.73 -30.56
N PRO A 469 -20.14 -21.00 -30.30
CA PRO A 469 -20.71 -21.80 -29.24
C PRO A 469 -20.07 -21.56 -27.87
N ALA A 470 -20.88 -21.89 -26.85
CA ALA A 470 -20.50 -21.92 -25.44
C ALA A 470 -19.37 -22.93 -25.17
N HIS A 471 -18.29 -22.44 -24.56
CA HIS A 471 -17.28 -23.28 -23.92
C HIS A 471 -17.56 -23.36 -22.42
N GLN A 472 -17.88 -24.57 -21.98
CA GLN A 472 -17.95 -24.99 -20.59
C GLN A 472 -16.57 -24.85 -19.93
N SER A 473 -16.52 -24.22 -18.75
CA SER A 473 -15.37 -24.28 -17.85
C SER A 473 -15.68 -25.24 -16.69
N PRO A 474 -14.78 -26.16 -16.34
CA PRO A 474 -14.99 -27.12 -15.26
C PRO A 474 -14.73 -26.49 -13.89
N GLY A 475 -15.61 -26.81 -12.93
CA GLY A 475 -15.55 -26.36 -11.55
C GLY A 475 -14.38 -26.95 -10.78
N ILE A 476 -13.69 -26.08 -10.02
CA ILE A 476 -12.74 -26.47 -8.99
C ILE A 476 -13.43 -26.32 -7.64
N ARG A 477 -13.59 -27.45 -6.95
CA ARG A 477 -14.08 -27.54 -5.57
C ARG A 477 -13.02 -27.02 -4.60
N ASN A 478 -13.33 -25.96 -3.86
CA ASN A 478 -12.56 -25.57 -2.68
C ASN A 478 -13.12 -26.29 -1.43
N HIS A 479 -12.36 -27.24 -0.91
CA HIS A 479 -12.51 -27.72 0.46
C HIS A 479 -11.60 -26.88 1.37
N THR A 480 -12.19 -25.94 2.11
CA THR A 480 -11.49 -25.23 3.18
C THR A 480 -12.09 -25.69 4.51
N GLN A 481 -11.35 -26.55 5.22
CA GLN A 481 -11.66 -26.92 6.60
C GLN A 481 -11.40 -25.73 7.51
N ARG A 482 -12.41 -25.35 8.30
CA ARG A 482 -12.31 -24.39 9.40
C ARG A 482 -11.50 -24.99 10.56
N PRO A 483 -10.52 -24.29 11.15
CA PRO A 483 -9.99 -24.66 12.45
C PRO A 483 -10.93 -24.18 13.57
N GLN A 484 -11.20 -25.07 14.52
CA GLN A 484 -11.94 -24.81 15.75
C GLN A 484 -11.11 -23.91 16.68
N HIS A 485 -11.69 -22.78 17.11
CA HIS A 485 -11.10 -21.92 18.12
C HIS A 485 -11.22 -22.57 19.51
N GLY A 486 -10.09 -22.97 20.08
CA GLY A 486 -9.97 -23.37 21.48
C GLY A 486 -10.01 -22.14 22.41
N HIS A 487 -10.88 -22.20 23.41
CA HIS A 487 -10.96 -21.26 24.52
C HIS A 487 -9.63 -21.20 25.29
N ARG A 488 -9.04 -20.01 25.41
CA ARG A 488 -7.99 -19.71 26.40
C ARG A 488 -8.63 -19.14 27.69
N PRO A 489 -8.21 -19.58 28.89
CA PRO A 489 -8.70 -19.03 30.14
C PRO A 489 -8.10 -17.65 30.42
N ARG A 490 -8.91 -16.75 31.02
CA ARG A 490 -8.51 -15.41 31.47
C ARG A 490 -7.49 -15.49 32.63
N PRO A 491 -6.49 -14.60 32.67
CA PRO A 491 -5.58 -14.50 33.81
C PRO A 491 -6.27 -13.83 35.02
N PRO A 492 -5.88 -14.16 36.26
CA PRO A 492 -6.45 -13.56 37.46
C PRO A 492 -5.94 -12.13 37.70
N LEU A 493 -6.85 -11.27 38.16
CA LEU A 493 -6.58 -9.88 38.56
C LEU A 493 -5.68 -9.81 39.82
N PRO A 494 -4.80 -8.80 39.93
CA PRO A 494 -3.91 -8.65 41.07
C PRO A 494 -4.66 -8.15 42.32
N ARG A 495 -4.49 -8.86 43.44
CA ARG A 495 -5.01 -8.47 44.76
C ARG A 495 -4.27 -7.23 45.29
N ALA A 496 -5.03 -6.20 45.63
CA ALA A 496 -4.55 -5.02 46.34
C ALA A 496 -4.00 -5.38 47.74
N ARG A 497 -2.72 -5.06 47.98
CA ARG A 497 -2.12 -5.08 49.32
C ARG A 497 -2.54 -3.83 50.08
N ARG A 498 -3.37 -3.98 51.12
CA ARG A 498 -3.50 -3.00 52.20
C ARG A 498 -2.22 -3.04 53.04
N ARG A 499 -1.51 -1.91 53.14
CA ARG A 499 -0.50 -1.69 54.19
C ARG A 499 -1.20 -1.11 55.42
N ARG A 500 -0.86 -1.67 56.58
CA ARG A 500 -0.90 -0.99 57.88
C ARG A 500 0.39 -0.24 58.08
#